data_AF-A0A537ZMU7-F1
#
_entry.id   AF-A0A537ZMU7-F1
#
_cell.length_a   1.000
_cell.length_b   1.000
_cell.length_c   1.000
_cell.angle_alpha   90.00
_cell.angle_beta   90.00
_cell.angle_gamma   90.00
#
_symmetry.space_group_name_H-M   'P 1'
#
loop_
_entity.id
_entity.type
_entity.pdbx_description
1 polymer ?
#
loop_
_entity_poly.entity_id
_entity_poly.type
_entity_poly.pdbx_seq_one_letter_code
_entity_poly.pdbx_strand_id
1 'polypeptide(L)' 'MEAPMACGFGACFGCAVPLADGGYLRLCVDGPVVNAAAIETALVPGSGH' A
#
# COMPACT_ATOMS: atom_id res chain seq x y z
N MET A 1 -5.04 -4.30 7.39
CA MET A 1 -3.68 -3.90 6.97
C MET A 1 -3.75 -2.39 6.87
N GLU A 2 -2.92 -1.67 7.62
CA GLU A 2 -2.91 -0.20 7.61
C GLU A 2 -1.71 0.26 6.78
N ALA A 3 -1.90 1.21 5.87
CA ALA A 3 -0.82 1.77 5.07
C ALA A 3 -0.46 3.18 5.57
N PRO A 4 0.84 3.52 5.75
CA PRO A 4 1.22 4.86 6.16
C PRO A 4 0.82 5.89 5.09
N MET A 5 0.23 7.00 5.52
CA MET A 5 -0.22 8.08 4.64
C MET A 5 0.35 9.42 5.11
N ALA A 6 1.40 9.89 4.42
CA ALA A 6 2.00 11.19 4.73
C ALA A 6 1.17 12.36 4.16
N CYS A 7 0.92 12.36 2.85
CA CYS A 7 0.19 13.42 2.16
C CYS A 7 -1.31 13.14 2.00
N GLY A 8 -1.74 11.87 1.99
CA GLY A 8 -3.15 11.49 1.85
C GLY A 8 -3.78 11.66 0.46
N PHE A 9 -3.13 12.34 -0.50
CA PHE A 9 -3.68 12.59 -1.85
C PHE A 9 -2.79 12.09 -3.01
N GLY A 10 -1.72 11.35 -2.72
CA GLY A 10 -0.94 10.64 -3.74
C GLY A 10 0.44 11.20 -4.09
N ALA A 11 0.76 12.45 -3.78
CA ALA A 11 2.00 13.10 -4.24
C ALA A 11 3.30 12.55 -3.62
N CYS A 12 3.24 12.05 -2.40
CA CYS A 12 4.39 11.68 -1.58
C CYS A 12 4.80 10.21 -1.67
N PHE A 13 4.05 9.39 -2.40
CA PHE A 13 4.28 7.95 -2.50
C PHE A 13 4.16 7.11 -1.20
N GLY A 14 3.90 7.72 -0.04
CA GLY A 14 3.74 7.00 1.23
C GLY A 14 2.65 5.91 1.26
N CYS A 15 1.54 6.11 0.55
CA CYS A 15 0.43 5.15 0.52
C CYS A 15 0.62 3.94 -0.44
N ALA A 16 1.85 3.71 -0.94
CA ALA A 16 2.12 2.64 -1.91
C ALA A 16 2.21 1.30 -1.18
N VAL A 17 1.43 0.32 -1.63
CA VAL A 17 1.53 -1.07 -1.16
C VAL A 17 1.91 -1.98 -2.33
N PRO A 18 2.82 -2.94 -2.13
CA PRO A 18 3.20 -3.88 -3.17
C PRO A 18 2.04 -4.80 -3.53
N LEU A 19 1.86 -5.08 -4.82
CA LEU A 19 0.90 -6.06 -5.32
C LEU A 19 1.54 -7.45 -5.39
N ALA A 20 0.73 -8.50 -5.22
CA ALA A 20 1.20 -9.89 -5.30
C ALA A 20 1.77 -10.24 -6.69
N ASP A 21 1.19 -9.66 -7.74
CA ASP A 21 1.64 -9.84 -9.14
C ASP A 21 2.75 -8.86 -9.55
N GLY A 22 3.28 -8.08 -8.60
CA GLY A 22 4.27 -7.04 -8.83
C GLY A 22 3.68 -5.64 -9.09
N GLY A 23 4.52 -4.62 -8.96
CA GLY A 23 4.09 -3.23 -8.98
C GLY A 23 3.51 -2.76 -7.64
N TYR A 24 2.85 -1.59 -7.66
CA TYR A 24 2.34 -0.94 -6.46
C TYR A 24 0.92 -0.39 -6.67
N LEU A 25 0.08 -0.56 -5.67
CA LEU A 25 -1.23 0.07 -5.55
C LEU A 25 -1.13 1.32 -4.68
N ARG A 26 -1.88 2.38 -5.01
CA ARG A 26 -1.85 3.65 -4.29
C ARG A 26 -3.14 3.78 -3.47
N LEU A 27 -3.13 3.32 -2.21
CA LEU A 27 -4.34 3.30 -1.37
C LEU A 27 -5.04 4.67 -1.22
N CYS A 28 -4.26 5.75 -1.25
CA CYS A 28 -4.77 7.11 -1.14
C CYS A 28 -5.44 7.64 -2.40
N VAL A 29 -5.35 6.92 -3.52
CA VAL A 29 -5.93 7.30 -4.81
C VAL A 29 -6.96 6.25 -5.24
N ASP A 30 -6.57 4.98 -5.22
CA ASP A 30 -7.41 3.84 -5.62
C ASP A 30 -8.41 3.42 -4.53
N GLY A 31 -8.19 3.88 -3.30
CA GLY A 31 -9.04 3.62 -2.15
C GLY A 31 -8.47 2.58 -1.18
N PRO A 32 -8.89 2.62 0.09
CA PRO A 32 -8.32 1.79 1.15
C PRO A 32 -8.82 0.34 1.18
N VAL A 33 -9.90 0.02 0.46
CA VAL A 33 -10.54 -1.30 0.49
C VAL A 33 -10.11 -2.11 -0.71
N VAL A 34 -9.37 -3.20 -0.45
CA VAL A 34 -8.72 -4.01 -1.49
C VAL A 34 -8.88 -5.49 -1.19
N ASN A 35 -8.79 -6.32 -2.22
CA ASN A 35 -8.77 -7.77 -2.03
C ASN A 35 -7.44 -8.17 -1.38
N ALA A 36 -7.50 -8.88 -0.25
CA ALA A 36 -6.32 -9.33 0.47
C ALA A 36 -5.39 -10.21 -0.39
N ALA A 37 -5.93 -10.97 -1.34
CA ALA A 37 -5.13 -11.80 -2.25
C ALA A 37 -4.39 -10.99 -3.34
N ALA A 38 -4.77 -9.73 -3.55
CA ALA A 38 -4.12 -8.87 -4.55
C ALA A 38 -2.89 -8.13 -4.00
N ILE A 39 -2.74 -8.05 -2.67
CA ILE A 39 -1.66 -7.32 -2.01
C ILE A 39 -0.59 -8.32 -1.54
N GLU A 40 0.67 -7.98 -1.73
CA GLU A 40 1.78 -8.74 -1.15
C GLU A 40 1.74 -8.62 0.39
N THR A 41 1.94 -9.73 1.09
CA THR A 41 1.68 -9.81 2.54
C THR A 41 2.52 -8.81 3.37
N ALA A 42 1.96 -8.34 4.48
CA ALA A 42 2.49 -7.26 5.33
C ALA A 42 3.84 -7.55 6.00
N LEU A 43 4.37 -8.77 5.90
CA LEU A 43 5.68 -9.14 6.41
C LEU A 43 6.78 -8.78 5.40
N VAL A 44 6.81 -7.52 4.96
CA VAL A 44 7.83 -7.04 4.03
C VAL A 44 9.02 -6.50 4.81
N PRO A 45 10.27 -6.91 4.52
CA PRO A 45 11.45 -6.33 5.15
C PRO A 45 11.45 -4.80 4.93
N GLY A 46 11.33 -4.03 6.01
CA GLY A 46 11.33 -2.56 5.97
C GLY A 46 9.98 -1.87 6.19
N SER A 47 8.87 -2.60 6.27
CA SER A 47 7.62 -2.05 6.83
C SER A 47 7.75 -2.04 8.36
N GLY A 48 8.29 -0.95 8.91
CA GLY A 48 8.36 -0.77 10.35
C GLY A 48 6.96 -0.90 10.98
N HIS A 49 6.88 -1.81 11.96
CA HIS A 49 5.79 -2.09 12.92
C HIS A 49 4.35 -2.05 12.37
#